data_AF-A0A928E199-F1
#
_entry.id   AF-A0A928E199-F1
#
_cell.length_a   1.000
_cell.length_b   1.000
_cell.length_c   1.000
_cell.angle_alpha   90.00
_cell.angle_beta   90.00
_cell.angle_gamma   90.00
#
_symmetry.space_group_name_H-M   'P 1'
#
loop_
_entity.id
_entity.type
_entity.pdbx_description
1 polymer ?
#
loop_
_entity_poly.entity_id
_entity_poly.type
_entity_poly.pdbx_seq_one_letter_code
_entity_poly.pdbx_strand_id
1 'polypeptide(L)'
;MGTICPDFNTFIEQNKKDGIRVFVAGGSRAGNDEIYVEEAYNLGRKIVKMDFKLDFGLSNKGIMGAVARGVLDKFNEKQCLDKTSPIQGITTEEYYKLYPSDDDLIKQTEVIVAKTLEERKQKLLAADFVVFAPGGVGTLDELAYDCVAMQDGLLDIKPFIIYNVNGFFHHLLEFLKAISQTGFADPVPFIVVDNNEELEIAFRLLKLRYNKCENSKQAYANARQLVYELPYFYKLKQQKNVFVEDIFAQIENVRINGTVQEKQTLDDEIETAYLEKEIERMYDRLAKTGKDTSVVSDKLTRLKLRKKKVVK
;
A
#
# COMPACT_ATOMS: atom_id res chain seq x y z
N MET A 1 -24.08 30.71 3.35
CA MET A 1 -24.88 29.55 3.81
C MET A 1 -23.92 28.38 3.92
N GLY A 2 -23.61 27.99 5.16
CA GLY A 2 -22.62 26.96 5.45
C GLY A 2 -23.09 25.60 4.95
N THR A 3 -22.25 24.93 4.19
CA THR A 3 -22.49 23.55 3.77
C THR A 3 -22.23 22.67 5.00
N ILE A 4 -23.33 22.18 5.57
CA ILE A 4 -23.35 21.23 6.68
C ILE A 4 -22.60 19.97 6.21
N CYS A 5 -21.50 19.62 6.90
CA CYS A 5 -20.84 18.33 6.75
C CYS A 5 -21.83 17.24 7.22
N PRO A 6 -22.21 16.27 6.37
CA PRO A 6 -23.13 15.23 6.80
C PRO A 6 -22.42 14.18 7.65
N ASP A 7 -23.15 13.75 8.68
CA ASP A 7 -22.85 12.67 9.64
C ASP A 7 -22.35 11.35 9.00
N PHE A 8 -21.65 10.57 9.82
CA PHE A 8 -20.88 9.32 9.61
C PHE A 8 -21.53 8.13 8.83
N ASN A 9 -22.40 8.35 7.85
CA ASN A 9 -22.95 7.33 6.94
C ASN A 9 -22.38 7.38 5.49
N THR A 10 -21.42 8.26 5.24
CA THR A 10 -20.97 8.65 3.88
C THR A 10 -20.01 7.66 3.21
N PHE A 11 -19.20 6.91 3.96
CA PHE A 11 -18.18 6.03 3.38
C PHE A 11 -18.78 4.83 2.62
N ILE A 12 -19.81 4.18 3.18
CA ILE A 12 -20.49 3.04 2.53
C ILE A 12 -21.29 3.51 1.32
N GLU A 13 -21.94 4.67 1.38
CA GLU A 13 -22.73 5.21 0.27
C GLU A 13 -21.88 5.81 -0.86
N GLN A 14 -20.74 6.42 -0.56
CA GLN A 14 -19.78 6.91 -1.57
C GLN A 14 -19.09 5.75 -2.29
N ASN A 15 -18.79 4.64 -1.60
CA ASN A 15 -18.28 3.42 -2.24
C ASN A 15 -19.28 2.74 -3.18
N LYS A 16 -20.59 2.95 -2.98
CA LYS A 16 -21.64 2.34 -3.84
C LYS A 16 -21.70 2.91 -5.25
N LYS A 17 -21.11 4.08 -5.54
CA LYS A 17 -21.14 4.66 -6.91
C LYS A 17 -19.99 4.17 -7.80
N ASP A 18 -18.73 4.23 -7.35
CA ASP A 18 -17.57 3.75 -8.12
C ASP A 18 -16.61 2.83 -7.33
N GLY A 19 -16.57 2.94 -6.00
CA GLY A 19 -15.63 2.23 -5.11
C GLY A 19 -14.22 2.84 -5.09
N ILE A 20 -13.45 2.57 -4.03
CA ILE A 20 -12.00 2.84 -3.99
C ILE A 20 -11.30 1.80 -4.86
N ARG A 21 -10.49 2.26 -5.81
CA ARG A 21 -9.72 1.41 -6.72
C ARG A 21 -8.25 1.36 -6.29
N VAL A 22 -7.68 0.17 -6.32
CA VAL A 22 -6.25 -0.05 -6.11
C VAL A 22 -5.63 -0.57 -7.40
N PHE A 23 -4.57 0.09 -7.85
CA PHE A 23 -3.70 -0.45 -8.87
C PHE A 23 -2.66 -1.37 -8.20
N VAL A 24 -2.62 -2.64 -8.62
CA VAL A 24 -1.55 -3.56 -8.22
C VAL A 24 -0.57 -3.77 -9.36
N ALA A 25 0.64 -3.23 -9.20
CA ALA A 25 1.79 -3.49 -10.06
C ALA A 25 2.52 -4.74 -9.56
N GLY A 26 2.83 -5.69 -10.45
CA GLY A 26 3.48 -6.94 -10.05
C GLY A 26 3.98 -7.78 -11.22
N GLY A 27 4.77 -8.80 -10.92
CA GLY A 27 5.35 -9.67 -11.93
C GLY A 27 4.31 -10.50 -12.72
N SER A 28 4.50 -10.61 -14.03
CA SER A 28 3.81 -11.62 -14.86
C SER A 28 4.36 -13.05 -14.64
N ARG A 29 5.47 -13.17 -13.90
CA ARG A 29 6.09 -14.43 -13.46
C ARG A 29 5.95 -14.58 -11.95
N ALA A 30 5.98 -15.82 -11.46
CA ALA A 30 5.76 -16.15 -10.06
C ALA A 30 6.96 -15.85 -9.14
N GLY A 31 8.16 -15.75 -9.70
CA GLY A 31 9.39 -15.88 -8.91
C GLY A 31 9.70 -17.35 -8.63
N ASN A 32 10.73 -17.59 -7.81
CA ASN A 32 11.20 -18.94 -7.48
C ASN A 32 10.77 -19.41 -6.07
N ASP A 33 10.20 -18.51 -5.28
CA ASP A 33 9.71 -18.78 -3.92
C ASP A 33 8.18 -18.65 -3.94
N GLU A 34 7.49 -19.69 -3.46
CA GLU A 34 6.04 -19.80 -3.50
C GLU A 34 5.36 -18.73 -2.64
N ILE A 35 6.07 -18.21 -1.62
CA ILE A 35 5.57 -17.16 -0.73
C ILE A 35 5.07 -15.94 -1.49
N TYR A 36 5.69 -15.60 -2.63
CA TYR A 36 5.29 -14.43 -3.41
C TYR A 36 3.91 -14.60 -4.04
N VAL A 37 3.61 -15.80 -4.55
CA VAL A 37 2.30 -16.12 -5.14
C VAL A 37 1.23 -16.23 -4.06
N GLU A 38 1.57 -16.84 -2.92
CA GLU A 38 0.67 -16.95 -1.77
C GLU A 38 0.27 -15.57 -1.23
N GLU A 39 1.25 -14.70 -0.97
CA GLU A 39 1.02 -13.35 -0.46
C GLU A 39 0.29 -12.48 -1.50
N ALA A 40 0.59 -12.64 -2.79
CA ALA A 40 -0.13 -11.96 -3.87
C ALA A 40 -1.62 -12.38 -3.94
N TYR A 41 -1.91 -13.67 -3.78
CA TYR A 41 -3.28 -14.17 -3.68
C TYR A 41 -4.01 -13.59 -2.46
N ASN A 42 -3.34 -13.58 -1.30
CA ASN A 42 -3.87 -13.00 -0.07
C ASN A 42 -4.15 -11.50 -0.19
N LEU A 43 -3.26 -10.74 -0.84
CA LEU A 43 -3.48 -9.34 -1.22
C LEU A 43 -4.79 -9.21 -2.02
N GLY A 44 -4.98 -10.02 -3.06
CA GLY A 44 -6.21 -10.02 -3.86
C GLY A 44 -7.48 -10.22 -3.02
N ARG A 45 -7.47 -11.20 -2.10
CA ARG A 45 -8.61 -11.42 -1.19
C ARG A 45 -8.85 -10.22 -0.27
N LYS A 46 -7.80 -9.51 0.16
CA LYS A 46 -7.93 -8.34 1.04
C LYS A 46 -8.54 -7.13 0.35
N ILE A 47 -8.26 -6.92 -0.92
CA ILE A 47 -8.89 -5.87 -1.74
C ILE A 47 -10.41 -5.99 -1.61
N VAL A 48 -10.96 -7.18 -1.88
CA VAL A 48 -12.41 -7.42 -1.78
C VAL A 48 -12.92 -7.42 -0.35
N LYS A 49 -12.13 -7.91 0.62
CA LYS A 49 -12.50 -7.84 2.05
C LYS A 49 -12.73 -6.38 2.48
N MET A 50 -11.96 -5.44 1.92
CA MET A 50 -12.05 -4.01 2.20
C MET A 50 -13.08 -3.26 1.35
N ASP A 51 -13.79 -3.96 0.47
CA ASP A 51 -14.73 -3.38 -0.51
C ASP A 51 -14.04 -2.47 -1.54
N PHE A 52 -12.74 -2.73 -1.79
CA PHE A 52 -11.99 -2.08 -2.87
C PHE A 52 -12.15 -2.86 -4.17
N LYS A 53 -11.81 -2.21 -5.28
CA LYS A 53 -11.75 -2.79 -6.64
C LYS A 53 -10.30 -2.83 -7.14
N LEU A 54 -9.98 -3.80 -7.99
CA LEU A 54 -8.65 -4.01 -8.53
C LEU A 54 -8.51 -3.42 -9.94
N ASP A 55 -7.46 -2.62 -10.12
CA ASP A 55 -6.84 -2.30 -11.41
C ASP A 55 -5.50 -3.04 -11.51
N PHE A 56 -5.19 -3.63 -12.66
CA PHE A 56 -3.91 -4.31 -12.88
C PHE A 56 -3.55 -4.41 -14.36
N GLY A 57 -2.30 -4.80 -14.65
CA GLY A 57 -1.75 -4.88 -16.00
C GLY A 57 -2.28 -6.01 -16.91
N LEU A 58 -3.28 -6.77 -16.45
CA LEU A 58 -3.87 -7.93 -17.11
C LEU A 58 -2.88 -9.09 -17.36
N SER A 59 -2.81 -10.03 -16.42
CA SER A 59 -2.15 -11.32 -16.62
C SER A 59 -2.83 -12.42 -15.81
N ASN A 60 -2.98 -13.61 -16.39
CA ASN A 60 -3.47 -14.81 -15.70
C ASN A 60 -2.36 -15.60 -14.98
N LYS A 61 -1.08 -15.17 -15.08
CA LYS A 61 0.09 -15.86 -14.52
C LYS A 61 0.83 -14.99 -13.50
N GLY A 62 1.73 -15.64 -12.76
CA GLY A 62 2.62 -14.99 -11.81
C GLY A 62 1.88 -14.25 -10.70
N ILE A 63 2.47 -13.15 -10.25
CA ILE A 63 1.96 -12.29 -9.18
C ILE A 63 0.64 -11.63 -9.59
N MET A 64 0.58 -11.03 -10.78
CA MET A 64 -0.67 -10.42 -11.29
C MET A 64 -1.83 -11.40 -11.32
N GLY A 65 -1.61 -12.61 -11.85
CA GLY A 65 -2.64 -13.65 -11.88
C GLY A 65 -3.06 -14.12 -10.51
N ALA A 66 -2.14 -14.18 -9.54
CA ALA A 66 -2.46 -14.56 -8.17
C ALA A 66 -3.36 -13.52 -7.49
N VAL A 67 -3.04 -12.23 -7.63
CA VAL A 67 -3.87 -11.13 -7.11
C VAL A 67 -5.26 -11.17 -7.73
N ALA A 68 -5.35 -11.29 -9.05
CA ALA A 68 -6.63 -11.34 -9.77
C ALA A 68 -7.48 -12.54 -9.36
N ARG A 69 -6.88 -13.73 -9.20
CA ARG A 69 -7.58 -14.91 -8.63
C ARG A 69 -8.08 -14.66 -7.22
N GLY A 70 -7.25 -14.09 -6.34
CA GLY A 70 -7.67 -13.77 -4.97
C GLY A 70 -8.85 -12.81 -4.91
N VAL A 71 -8.88 -11.81 -5.81
CA VAL A 71 -10.03 -10.91 -5.95
C VAL A 71 -11.29 -11.67 -6.37
N LEU A 72 -11.22 -12.43 -7.47
CA LEU A 72 -12.38 -13.15 -8.01
C LEU A 72 -12.93 -14.19 -7.02
N ASP A 73 -12.06 -15.00 -6.43
CA ASP A 73 -12.45 -16.00 -5.42
C ASP A 73 -13.17 -15.32 -4.25
N LYS A 74 -12.58 -14.25 -3.70
CA LYS A 74 -13.18 -13.58 -2.55
C LYS A 74 -14.48 -12.86 -2.90
N PHE A 75 -14.59 -12.32 -4.10
CA PHE A 75 -15.80 -11.66 -4.58
C PHE A 75 -16.94 -12.67 -4.74
N ASN A 76 -16.65 -13.82 -5.35
CA ASN A 76 -17.60 -14.92 -5.52
C ASN A 76 -18.08 -15.50 -4.17
N GLU A 77 -17.18 -15.62 -3.17
CA GLU A 77 -17.57 -15.98 -1.80
C GLU A 77 -18.56 -14.99 -1.16
N LYS A 78 -18.42 -13.68 -1.44
CA LYS A 78 -19.17 -12.62 -0.75
C LYS A 78 -20.66 -12.56 -1.16
N GLN A 79 -21.09 -13.26 -2.21
CA GLN A 79 -22.49 -13.39 -2.68
C GLN A 79 -23.36 -12.12 -2.54
N CYS A 80 -22.86 -10.94 -2.92
CA CYS A 80 -23.66 -9.71 -2.91
C CYS A 80 -24.40 -9.51 -4.24
N LEU A 81 -25.57 -8.85 -4.16
CA LEU A 81 -26.50 -8.52 -5.25
C LEU A 81 -25.91 -7.70 -6.41
N ASP A 82 -24.70 -7.16 -6.23
CA ASP A 82 -24.00 -6.35 -7.22
C ASP A 82 -23.16 -7.24 -8.13
N LYS A 83 -23.62 -7.38 -9.39
CA LYS A 83 -22.95 -8.17 -10.42
C LYS A 83 -21.87 -7.38 -11.17
N THR A 84 -21.53 -6.16 -10.73
CA THR A 84 -20.45 -5.40 -11.37
C THR A 84 -19.09 -6.04 -11.06
N SER A 85 -18.25 -6.15 -12.09
CA SER A 85 -16.92 -6.76 -11.94
C SER A 85 -16.09 -5.97 -10.93
N PRO A 86 -15.44 -6.62 -9.94
CA PRO A 86 -14.54 -5.97 -9.01
C PRO A 86 -13.15 -5.72 -9.60
N ILE A 87 -12.89 -6.14 -10.84
CA ILE A 87 -11.56 -6.17 -11.45
C ILE A 87 -11.57 -5.60 -12.88
N GLN A 88 -10.64 -4.68 -13.15
CA GLN A 88 -10.33 -4.15 -14.47
C GLN A 88 -8.88 -4.43 -14.85
N GLY A 89 -8.67 -5.02 -16.02
CA GLY A 89 -7.36 -5.28 -16.57
C GLY A 89 -7.04 -4.29 -17.69
N ILE A 90 -5.97 -3.53 -17.52
CA ILE A 90 -5.56 -2.48 -18.45
C ILE A 90 -4.28 -2.90 -19.16
N THR A 91 -4.38 -3.08 -20.47
CA THR A 91 -3.34 -3.73 -21.28
C THR A 91 -3.10 -2.99 -22.58
N THR A 92 -2.08 -3.40 -23.35
CA THR A 92 -1.91 -2.95 -24.74
C THR A 92 -2.41 -4.01 -25.70
N GLU A 93 -2.72 -3.61 -26.93
CA GLU A 93 -3.19 -4.55 -27.95
C GLU A 93 -2.20 -5.70 -28.19
N GLU A 94 -0.91 -5.39 -28.28
CA GLU A 94 0.14 -6.40 -28.49
C GLU A 94 0.27 -7.38 -27.30
N TYR A 95 0.12 -6.89 -26.08
CA TYR A 95 0.19 -7.77 -24.90
C TYR A 95 -1.07 -8.63 -24.77
N TYR A 96 -2.25 -8.08 -25.13
CA TYR A 96 -3.51 -8.81 -25.08
C TYR A 96 -3.54 -10.01 -26.02
N LYS A 97 -2.92 -9.90 -27.21
CA LYS A 97 -2.80 -10.99 -28.20
C LYS A 97 -2.07 -12.24 -27.67
N LEU A 98 -1.34 -12.13 -26.57
CA LEU A 98 -0.61 -13.25 -25.96
C LEU A 98 -1.49 -14.17 -25.10
N TYR A 99 -2.73 -13.77 -24.79
CA TYR A 99 -3.63 -14.51 -23.90
C TYR A 99 -4.66 -15.34 -24.68
N PRO A 100 -4.96 -16.57 -24.22
CA PRO A 100 -6.08 -17.34 -24.74
C PRO A 100 -7.39 -16.59 -24.50
N SER A 101 -8.23 -16.47 -25.53
CA SER A 101 -9.54 -15.82 -25.42
C SER A 101 -10.54 -16.61 -24.55
N ASP A 102 -10.25 -17.87 -24.25
CA ASP A 102 -11.05 -18.77 -23.45
C ASP A 102 -10.64 -18.83 -21.97
N ASP A 103 -9.66 -18.02 -21.53
CA ASP A 103 -9.25 -17.99 -20.13
C ASP A 103 -10.36 -17.44 -19.20
N ASP A 104 -10.71 -18.21 -18.16
CA ASP A 104 -11.82 -17.89 -17.27
C ASP A 104 -11.60 -16.64 -16.41
N LEU A 105 -10.35 -16.32 -16.07
CA LEU A 105 -10.02 -15.09 -15.34
C LEU A 105 -10.21 -13.88 -16.25
N ILE A 106 -9.77 -13.97 -17.50
CA ILE A 106 -9.94 -12.91 -18.49
C ILE A 106 -11.42 -12.67 -18.79
N LYS A 107 -12.24 -13.72 -18.93
CA LYS A 107 -13.70 -13.61 -19.13
C LYS A 107 -14.43 -12.91 -17.98
N GLN A 108 -13.90 -13.00 -16.77
CA GLN A 108 -14.43 -12.35 -15.57
C GLN A 108 -13.84 -10.96 -15.32
N THR A 109 -12.94 -10.51 -16.19
CA THR A 109 -12.25 -9.22 -16.07
C THR A 109 -12.78 -8.23 -17.10
N GLU A 110 -13.06 -6.99 -16.67
CA GLU A 110 -13.30 -5.91 -17.61
C GLU A 110 -11.97 -5.49 -18.22
N VAL A 111 -11.80 -5.70 -19.54
CA VAL A 111 -10.53 -5.45 -20.22
C VAL A 111 -10.56 -4.11 -20.94
N ILE A 112 -9.59 -3.24 -20.63
CA ILE A 112 -9.37 -1.96 -21.30
C ILE A 112 -8.08 -2.06 -22.11
N VAL A 113 -8.18 -1.90 -23.43
CA VAL A 113 -7.04 -1.93 -24.35
C VAL A 113 -6.60 -0.50 -24.67
N ALA A 114 -5.37 -0.16 -24.30
CA ALA A 114 -4.71 1.10 -24.62
C ALA A 114 -3.88 0.99 -25.91
N LYS A 115 -3.75 2.10 -26.65
CA LYS A 115 -3.00 2.16 -27.92
C LYS A 115 -1.50 2.20 -27.69
N THR A 116 -1.05 2.79 -26.59
CA THR A 116 0.37 2.94 -26.24
C THR A 116 0.65 2.48 -24.82
N LEU A 117 1.91 2.20 -24.51
CA LEU A 117 2.34 1.91 -23.12
C LEU A 117 2.10 3.11 -22.20
N GLU A 118 2.28 4.33 -22.72
CA GLU A 118 2.03 5.57 -21.99
C GLU A 118 0.54 5.70 -21.61
N GLU A 119 -0.37 5.50 -22.58
CA GLU A 119 -1.81 5.52 -22.33
C GLU A 119 -2.20 4.41 -21.32
N ARG A 120 -1.58 3.23 -21.42
CA ARG A 120 -1.79 2.14 -20.47
C ARG A 120 -1.43 2.57 -19.04
N LYS A 121 -0.27 3.19 -18.84
CA LYS A 121 0.18 3.68 -17.52
C LYS A 121 -0.76 4.76 -16.97
N GLN A 122 -1.14 5.74 -17.78
CA GLN A 122 -2.07 6.79 -17.37
C GLN A 122 -3.42 6.24 -16.90
N LYS A 123 -3.93 5.21 -17.58
CA LYS A 123 -5.18 4.53 -17.17
C LYS A 123 -5.02 3.74 -15.87
N LEU A 124 -3.93 3.00 -15.70
CA LEU A 124 -3.62 2.29 -14.44
C LEU A 124 -3.48 3.27 -13.27
N LEU A 125 -2.89 4.42 -13.53
CA LEU A 125 -2.72 5.50 -12.58
C LEU A 125 -4.01 6.23 -12.18
N ALA A 126 -5.14 5.95 -12.82
CA ALA A 126 -6.44 6.48 -12.40
C ALA A 126 -6.92 5.88 -11.07
N ALA A 127 -6.31 4.78 -10.59
CA ALA A 127 -6.61 4.18 -9.29
C ALA A 127 -6.35 5.15 -8.12
N ASP A 128 -7.07 4.99 -7.01
CA ASP A 128 -6.98 5.88 -5.85
C ASP A 128 -5.67 5.71 -5.08
N PHE A 129 -5.08 4.50 -5.12
CA PHE A 129 -3.75 4.21 -4.58
C PHE A 129 -3.08 3.04 -5.32
N VAL A 130 -1.78 2.87 -5.11
CA VAL A 130 -0.97 1.84 -5.80
C VAL A 130 -0.33 0.90 -4.79
N VAL A 131 -0.31 -0.39 -5.10
CA VAL A 131 0.48 -1.42 -4.40
C VAL A 131 1.50 -1.99 -5.38
N PHE A 132 2.78 -1.81 -5.07
CA PHE A 132 3.87 -2.49 -5.79
C PHE A 132 4.17 -3.81 -5.08
N ALA A 133 3.75 -4.91 -5.71
CA ALA A 133 4.04 -6.28 -5.32
C ALA A 133 5.32 -6.79 -6.03
N PRO A 134 5.94 -7.89 -5.54
CA PRO A 134 7.14 -8.44 -6.17
C PRO A 134 7.02 -8.60 -7.68
N GLY A 135 8.05 -8.20 -8.43
CA GLY A 135 7.93 -8.09 -9.88
C GLY A 135 9.24 -7.79 -10.60
N GLY A 136 9.18 -7.78 -11.92
CA GLY A 136 10.35 -7.56 -12.79
C GLY A 136 10.52 -6.09 -13.19
N VAL A 137 11.22 -5.88 -14.31
CA VAL A 137 11.47 -4.55 -14.87
C VAL A 137 10.20 -3.76 -15.18
N GLY A 138 9.08 -4.42 -15.51
CA GLY A 138 7.80 -3.74 -15.73
C GLY A 138 7.26 -3.09 -14.45
N THR A 139 7.35 -3.78 -13.32
CA THR A 139 6.96 -3.23 -12.01
C THR A 139 7.88 -2.08 -11.60
N LEU A 140 9.17 -2.17 -11.91
CA LEU A 140 10.12 -1.08 -11.67
C LEU A 140 9.84 0.15 -12.56
N ASP A 141 9.48 -0.09 -13.83
CA ASP A 141 9.09 0.96 -14.78
C ASP A 141 7.81 1.67 -14.34
N GLU A 142 6.81 0.92 -13.87
CA GLU A 142 5.58 1.46 -13.26
C GLU A 142 5.93 2.29 -12.01
N LEU A 143 6.75 1.77 -11.08
CA LEU A 143 7.16 2.51 -9.88
C LEU A 143 7.89 3.81 -10.20
N ALA A 144 8.88 3.76 -11.09
CA ALA A 144 9.66 4.93 -11.46
C ALA A 144 8.79 5.98 -12.17
N TYR A 145 7.95 5.54 -13.11
CA TYR A 145 7.01 6.41 -13.81
C TYR A 145 6.03 7.09 -12.83
N ASP A 146 5.44 6.32 -11.92
CA ASP A 146 4.47 6.83 -10.94
C ASP A 146 5.10 7.86 -10.00
N CYS A 147 6.36 7.64 -9.58
CA CYS A 147 7.12 8.60 -8.79
C CYS A 147 7.38 9.91 -9.56
N VAL A 148 7.79 9.82 -10.82
CA VAL A 148 8.04 10.99 -11.69
C VAL A 148 6.72 11.74 -11.95
N ALA A 149 5.64 11.03 -12.28
CA ALA A 149 4.34 11.63 -12.54
C ALA A 149 3.81 12.40 -11.33
N MET A 150 4.05 11.90 -10.10
CA MET A 150 3.73 12.63 -8.88
C MET A 150 4.63 13.86 -8.65
N GLN A 151 5.93 13.76 -8.92
CA GLN A 151 6.86 14.87 -8.75
C GLN A 151 6.60 16.01 -9.75
N ASP A 152 6.28 15.66 -10.99
CA ASP A 152 5.99 16.62 -12.07
C ASP A 152 4.57 17.21 -11.97
N GLY A 153 3.74 16.73 -11.03
CA GLY A 153 2.36 17.19 -10.84
C GLY A 153 1.38 16.72 -11.90
N LEU A 154 1.78 15.77 -12.75
CA LEU A 154 0.87 15.08 -13.69
C LEU A 154 -0.13 14.21 -12.94
N LEU A 155 0.28 13.68 -11.78
CA LEU A 155 -0.53 12.88 -10.91
C LEU A 155 -0.75 13.60 -9.58
N ASP A 156 -2.01 13.69 -9.18
CA ASP A 156 -2.36 14.05 -7.82
C ASP A 156 -1.69 13.10 -6.83
N ILE A 157 -1.12 13.67 -5.78
CA ILE A 157 -0.34 12.92 -4.81
C ILE A 157 -1.21 11.84 -4.16
N LYS A 158 -0.81 10.57 -4.27
CA LYS A 158 -1.58 9.42 -3.77
C LYS A 158 -0.73 8.40 -3.01
N PRO A 159 -1.33 7.51 -2.21
CA PRO A 159 -0.60 6.54 -1.42
C PRO A 159 0.08 5.47 -2.29
N PHE A 160 1.37 5.24 -2.05
CA PHE A 160 2.11 4.11 -2.63
C PHE A 160 2.47 3.12 -1.53
N ILE A 161 2.01 1.88 -1.68
CA ILE A 161 2.34 0.76 -0.81
C ILE A 161 3.41 -0.10 -1.49
N ILE A 162 4.49 -0.37 -0.76
CA ILE A 162 5.51 -1.34 -1.18
C ILE A 162 5.27 -2.63 -0.41
N TYR A 163 4.80 -3.66 -1.10
CA TYR A 163 4.58 -4.98 -0.49
C TYR A 163 5.88 -5.77 -0.49
N ASN A 164 6.67 -5.55 0.56
CA ASN A 164 8.04 -6.03 0.71
C ASN A 164 8.10 -7.49 1.21
N VAL A 165 7.33 -8.36 0.57
CA VAL A 165 7.26 -9.80 0.90
C VAL A 165 8.66 -10.40 0.88
N ASN A 166 9.02 -11.11 1.95
CA ASN A 166 10.35 -11.72 2.13
C ASN A 166 11.49 -10.73 1.82
N GLY A 167 11.27 -9.43 2.01
CA GLY A 167 12.28 -8.43 1.78
C GLY A 167 12.62 -8.13 0.31
N PHE A 168 11.75 -8.43 -0.63
CA PHE A 168 11.99 -8.28 -2.08
C PHE A 168 12.47 -6.88 -2.49
N PHE A 169 11.92 -5.82 -1.90
CA PHE A 169 12.18 -4.42 -2.30
C PHE A 169 13.27 -3.74 -1.48
N HIS A 170 13.92 -4.45 -0.56
CA HIS A 170 14.92 -3.89 0.35
C HIS A 170 16.01 -3.06 -0.36
N HIS A 171 16.61 -3.62 -1.41
CA HIS A 171 17.67 -2.94 -2.15
C HIS A 171 17.17 -1.73 -2.94
N LEU A 172 15.97 -1.85 -3.51
CA LEU A 172 15.36 -0.73 -4.25
C LEU A 172 15.06 0.43 -3.30
N LEU A 173 14.48 0.15 -2.13
CA LEU A 173 14.19 1.17 -1.12
C LEU A 173 15.46 1.86 -0.62
N GLU A 174 16.55 1.12 -0.41
CA GLU A 174 17.86 1.71 -0.05
C GLU A 174 18.42 2.58 -1.16
N PHE A 175 18.31 2.14 -2.41
CA PHE A 175 18.76 2.92 -3.56
C PHE A 175 17.96 4.22 -3.73
N LEU A 176 16.63 4.15 -3.65
CA LEU A 176 15.75 5.34 -3.71
C LEU A 176 16.03 6.30 -2.55
N LYS A 177 16.31 5.77 -1.35
CA LYS A 177 16.74 6.57 -0.21
C LYS A 177 18.09 7.25 -0.48
N ALA A 178 19.05 6.54 -1.05
CA ALA A 178 20.36 7.09 -1.39
C ALA A 178 20.24 8.23 -2.41
N ILE A 179 19.43 8.06 -3.47
CA ILE A 179 19.11 9.11 -4.46
C ILE A 179 18.65 10.38 -3.74
N SER A 180 17.70 10.24 -2.81
CA SER A 180 17.18 11.39 -2.08
C SER A 180 18.23 12.03 -1.16
N GLN A 181 19.02 11.23 -0.45
CA GLN A 181 20.09 11.72 0.42
C GLN A 181 21.21 12.45 -0.34
N THR A 182 21.46 12.05 -1.59
CA THR A 182 22.41 12.74 -2.48
C THR A 182 21.84 13.98 -3.15
N GLY A 183 20.57 14.33 -2.90
CA GLY A 183 19.94 15.55 -3.41
C GLY A 183 19.42 15.46 -4.85
N PHE A 184 19.33 14.24 -5.42
CA PHE A 184 18.77 14.06 -6.78
C PHE A 184 17.24 14.03 -6.81
N ALA A 185 16.59 13.76 -5.66
CA ALA A 185 15.13 13.73 -5.57
C ALA A 185 14.64 13.99 -4.13
N ASP A 186 13.39 14.45 -4.01
CA ASP A 186 12.70 14.45 -2.73
C ASP A 186 12.32 13.03 -2.30
N PRO A 187 12.23 12.74 -0.99
CA PRO A 187 11.84 11.43 -0.50
C PRO A 187 10.36 11.15 -0.80
N VAL A 188 10.10 10.02 -1.43
CA VAL A 188 8.74 9.49 -1.64
C VAL A 188 8.29 8.74 -0.39
N PRO A 189 7.12 9.05 0.21
CA PRO A 189 6.67 8.41 1.43
C PRO A 189 5.99 7.07 1.14
N PHE A 190 6.79 6.08 0.76
CA PHE A 190 6.32 4.71 0.59
C PHE A 190 5.80 4.13 1.90
N ILE A 191 4.58 3.59 1.87
CA ILE A 191 4.03 2.74 2.94
C ILE A 191 4.58 1.34 2.73
N VAL A 192 5.64 1.00 3.47
CA VAL A 192 6.26 -0.32 3.37
C VAL A 192 5.53 -1.29 4.31
N VAL A 193 5.02 -2.38 3.75
CA VAL A 193 4.37 -3.49 4.48
C VAL A 193 5.13 -4.78 4.18
N ASP A 194 5.53 -5.54 5.20
CA ASP A 194 6.38 -6.72 4.99
C ASP A 194 5.59 -8.04 4.91
N ASN A 195 4.32 -8.02 5.30
CA ASN A 195 3.47 -9.19 5.35
C ASN A 195 1.99 -8.82 5.17
N ASN A 196 1.18 -9.85 5.00
CA ASN A 196 -0.25 -9.74 4.85
C ASN A 196 -0.91 -8.93 6.00
N GLU A 197 -0.56 -9.15 7.26
CA GLU A 197 -1.20 -8.47 8.41
C GLU A 197 -1.00 -6.95 8.36
N GLU A 198 0.23 -6.50 8.12
CA GLU A 198 0.55 -5.07 7.94
C GLU A 198 -0.21 -4.47 6.76
N LEU A 199 -0.33 -5.20 5.64
CA LEU A 199 -1.11 -4.79 4.47
C LEU A 199 -2.59 -4.58 4.82
N GLU A 200 -3.19 -5.45 5.64
CA GLU A 200 -4.57 -5.29 6.09
C GLU A 200 -4.76 -4.06 6.98
N ILE A 201 -3.82 -3.80 7.88
CA ILE A 201 -3.84 -2.59 8.70
C ILE A 201 -3.74 -1.35 7.82
N ALA A 202 -2.81 -1.33 6.86
CA ALA A 202 -2.66 -0.23 5.91
C ALA A 202 -3.95 0.01 5.12
N PHE A 203 -4.60 -1.05 4.60
CA PHE A 203 -5.87 -0.89 3.89
C PHE A 203 -6.99 -0.36 4.78
N ARG A 204 -7.08 -0.82 6.04
CA ARG A 204 -8.09 -0.33 6.99
C ARG A 204 -7.86 1.13 7.36
N LEU A 205 -6.62 1.54 7.55
CA LEU A 205 -6.28 2.94 7.79
C LEU A 205 -6.54 3.82 6.56
N LEU A 206 -6.24 3.33 5.35
CA LEU A 206 -6.64 4.02 4.11
C LEU A 206 -8.17 4.14 4.05
N LYS A 207 -8.91 3.09 4.38
CA LYS A 207 -10.38 3.11 4.45
C LYS A 207 -10.92 4.19 5.39
N LEU A 208 -10.27 4.40 6.54
CA LEU A 208 -10.67 5.39 7.54
C LEU A 208 -10.27 6.83 7.18
N ARG A 209 -9.16 7.00 6.45
CA ARG A 209 -8.55 8.32 6.19
C ARG A 209 -8.75 8.84 4.77
N TYR A 210 -9.11 7.97 3.83
CA TYR A 210 -9.25 8.32 2.43
C TYR A 210 -10.66 8.82 2.17
N ASN A 211 -10.77 10.12 1.87
CA ASN A 211 -12.00 10.72 1.39
C ASN A 211 -11.81 11.10 -0.08
N LYS A 212 -12.50 10.38 -0.98
CA LYS A 212 -12.46 10.60 -2.44
C LYS A 212 -12.89 12.02 -2.84
N CYS A 213 -13.60 12.73 -1.97
CA CYS A 213 -14.11 14.09 -2.21
C CYS A 213 -13.24 15.20 -1.62
N GLU A 214 -12.15 14.89 -0.92
CA GLU A 214 -11.21 15.87 -0.36
C GLU A 214 -9.91 15.97 -1.18
N ASN A 215 -9.28 17.14 -1.10
CA ASN A 215 -8.07 17.50 -1.83
C ASN A 215 -6.98 16.43 -1.76
N SER A 216 -6.36 16.09 -2.90
CA SER A 216 -5.24 15.14 -3.03
C SER A 216 -4.11 15.37 -2.02
N LYS A 217 -3.87 16.64 -1.62
CA LYS A 217 -2.92 17.00 -0.56
C LYS A 217 -3.24 16.40 0.81
N GLN A 218 -4.51 16.32 1.19
CA GLN A 218 -4.93 15.75 2.47
C GLN A 218 -4.79 14.23 2.46
N ALA A 219 -5.17 13.59 1.35
CA ALA A 219 -4.96 12.15 1.14
C ALA A 219 -3.46 11.79 1.26
N TYR A 220 -2.58 12.62 0.70
CA TYR A 220 -1.15 12.45 0.85
C TYR A 220 -0.64 12.68 2.27
N ALA A 221 -1.08 13.74 2.95
CA ALA A 221 -0.69 13.99 4.33
C ALA A 221 -1.05 12.79 5.22
N ASN A 222 -2.25 12.24 5.01
CA ASN A 222 -2.74 11.04 5.69
C ASN A 222 -1.90 9.80 5.36
N ALA A 223 -1.50 9.62 4.09
CA ALA A 223 -0.62 8.53 3.66
C ALA A 223 0.78 8.65 4.27
N ARG A 224 1.36 9.85 4.28
CA ARG A 224 2.67 10.14 4.90
C ARG A 224 2.64 9.89 6.40
N GLN A 225 1.55 10.26 7.07
CA GLN A 225 1.36 9.95 8.49
C GLN A 225 1.28 8.43 8.72
N LEU A 226 0.60 7.71 7.83
CA LEU A 226 0.49 6.25 7.89
C LEU A 226 1.85 5.55 7.81
N VAL A 227 2.80 6.07 7.02
CA VAL A 227 4.18 5.54 6.99
C VAL A 227 4.81 5.47 8.39
N TYR A 228 4.58 6.50 9.22
CA TYR A 228 5.14 6.55 10.56
C TYR A 228 4.33 5.76 11.59
N GLU A 229 3.00 5.75 11.46
CA GLU A 229 2.12 5.14 12.46
C GLU A 229 1.88 3.64 12.25
N LEU A 230 2.00 3.14 11.02
CA LEU A 230 1.71 1.74 10.71
C LEU A 230 2.42 0.74 11.64
N PRO A 231 3.73 0.89 11.96
CA PRO A 231 4.40 0.01 12.93
C PRO A 231 3.78 0.05 14.33
N TYR A 232 3.27 1.20 14.77
CA TYR A 232 2.58 1.34 16.05
C TYR A 232 1.24 0.62 16.05
N PHE A 233 0.42 0.80 15.00
CA PHE A 233 -0.81 0.04 14.82
C PHE A 233 -0.56 -1.47 14.78
N TYR A 234 0.48 -1.91 14.06
CA TYR A 234 0.87 -3.32 13.99
C TYR A 234 1.21 -3.88 15.38
N LYS A 235 2.04 -3.17 16.15
CA LYS A 235 2.43 -3.55 17.51
C LYS A 235 1.24 -3.72 18.44
N LEU A 236 0.28 -2.79 18.41
CA LEU A 236 -0.94 -2.87 19.24
C LEU A 236 -1.89 -3.97 18.77
N LYS A 237 -2.02 -4.17 17.45
CA LYS A 237 -2.93 -5.16 16.86
C LYS A 237 -2.58 -6.61 17.21
N GLN A 238 -1.33 -6.89 17.61
CA GLN A 238 -0.89 -8.22 18.06
C GLN A 238 -1.61 -8.70 19.33
N GLN A 239 -2.23 -7.79 20.10
CA GLN A 239 -3.07 -8.15 21.22
C GLN A 239 -4.41 -8.71 20.71
N LYS A 240 -4.86 -9.85 21.27
CA LYS A 240 -6.14 -10.46 20.91
C LYS A 240 -7.28 -9.45 21.19
N ASN A 241 -8.24 -9.38 20.27
CA ASN A 241 -9.46 -8.54 20.33
C ASN A 241 -9.29 -7.02 20.18
N VAL A 242 -8.12 -6.52 19.76
CA VAL A 242 -7.97 -5.11 19.39
C VAL A 242 -8.29 -4.90 17.92
N PHE A 243 -9.15 -3.94 17.56
CA PHE A 243 -9.44 -3.58 16.16
C PHE A 243 -8.68 -2.32 15.73
N VAL A 244 -8.37 -2.19 14.43
CA VAL A 244 -7.66 -1.01 13.90
C VAL A 244 -8.48 0.27 14.10
N GLU A 245 -9.81 0.19 13.98
CA GLU A 245 -10.71 1.33 14.20
C GLU A 245 -10.64 1.84 15.64
N ASP A 246 -10.55 0.94 16.62
CA ASP A 246 -10.46 1.33 18.03
C ASP A 246 -9.14 2.03 18.32
N ILE A 247 -8.02 1.50 17.82
CA ILE A 247 -6.71 2.15 17.94
C ILE A 247 -6.76 3.53 17.29
N PHE A 248 -7.35 3.64 16.10
CA PHE A 248 -7.47 4.90 15.37
C PHE A 248 -8.30 5.92 16.17
N ALA A 249 -9.45 5.52 16.71
CA ALA A 249 -10.29 6.39 17.53
C ALA A 249 -9.58 6.86 18.80
N GLN A 250 -8.79 6.00 19.44
CA GLN A 250 -7.98 6.35 20.61
C GLN A 250 -6.91 7.40 20.28
N ILE A 251 -6.17 7.18 19.18
CA ILE A 251 -5.16 8.13 18.69
C ILE A 251 -5.79 9.49 18.40
N GLU A 252 -6.90 9.53 17.65
CA GLU A 252 -7.59 10.77 17.31
C GLU A 252 -8.10 11.49 18.56
N ASN A 253 -8.64 10.76 19.54
CA ASN A 253 -9.06 11.36 20.80
C ASN A 253 -7.89 12.00 21.56
N VAL A 254 -6.72 11.36 21.62
CA VAL A 254 -5.52 11.94 22.25
C VAL A 254 -5.03 13.16 21.45
N ARG A 255 -5.03 13.09 20.12
CA ARG A 255 -4.61 14.22 19.25
C ARG A 255 -5.51 15.45 19.43
N ILE A 256 -6.82 15.27 19.60
CA ILE A 256 -7.78 16.35 19.75
C ILE A 256 -7.85 16.82 21.21
N ASN A 257 -8.19 15.91 22.13
CA ASN A 257 -8.57 16.22 23.51
C ASN A 257 -7.45 16.01 24.54
N GLY A 258 -6.35 15.35 24.17
CA GLY A 258 -5.27 15.06 25.09
C GLY A 258 -4.55 16.31 25.60
N THR A 259 -3.93 16.18 26.77
CA THR A 259 -2.97 17.13 27.31
C THR A 259 -1.70 17.17 26.46
N VAL A 260 -0.87 18.21 26.61
CA VAL A 260 0.44 18.31 25.95
C VAL A 260 1.30 17.08 26.25
N GLN A 261 1.26 16.59 27.50
CA GLN A 261 2.03 15.43 27.93
C GLN A 261 1.55 14.13 27.28
N GLU A 262 0.24 13.91 27.18
CA GLU A 262 -0.34 12.74 26.51
C GLU A 262 -0.01 12.73 25.02
N LYS A 263 -0.10 13.88 24.35
CA LYS A 263 0.27 14.01 22.92
C LYS A 263 1.75 13.70 22.70
N GLN A 264 2.62 14.25 23.54
CA GLN A 264 4.06 13.96 23.47
C GLN A 264 4.36 12.49 23.71
N THR A 265 3.67 11.86 24.66
CA THR A 265 3.85 10.43 24.98
C THR A 265 3.44 9.56 23.79
N LEU A 266 2.30 9.86 23.17
CA LEU A 266 1.84 9.16 21.96
C LEU A 266 2.83 9.32 20.79
N ASP A 267 3.31 10.52 20.52
CA ASP A 267 4.28 10.76 19.44
C ASP A 267 5.60 10.00 19.70
N ASP A 268 6.04 9.92 20.96
CA ASP A 268 7.22 9.18 21.38
C ASP A 268 7.07 7.66 21.20
N GLU A 269 5.90 7.11 21.50
CA GLU A 269 5.58 5.70 21.31
C GLU A 269 5.49 5.33 19.83
N ILE A 270 4.85 6.17 19.02
CA ILE A 270 4.77 6.01 17.56
C ILE A 270 6.17 6.01 16.95
N GLU A 271 7.00 7.00 17.29
CA GLU A 271 8.38 7.07 16.78
C GLU A 271 9.20 5.86 17.23
N THR A 272 9.02 5.40 18.46
CA THR A 272 9.72 4.21 18.97
C THR A 272 9.33 2.97 18.16
N ALA A 273 8.03 2.73 17.93
CA ALA A 273 7.58 1.59 17.13
C ALA A 273 8.10 1.67 15.69
N TYR A 274 8.10 2.86 15.09
CA TYR A 274 8.68 3.10 13.77
C TYR A 274 10.17 2.73 13.72
N LEU A 275 10.97 3.25 14.66
CA LEU A 275 12.41 2.97 14.71
C LEU A 275 12.71 1.48 14.97
N GLU A 276 11.94 0.82 15.83
CA GLU A 276 12.06 -0.62 16.10
C GLU A 276 11.84 -1.43 14.81
N LYS A 277 10.78 -1.15 14.06
CA LYS A 277 10.49 -1.83 12.79
C LYS A 277 11.55 -1.55 11.73
N GLU A 278 12.03 -0.31 11.67
CA GLU A 278 13.10 0.09 10.76
C GLU A 278 14.45 -0.56 11.07
N ILE A 279 14.69 -0.95 12.33
CA ILE A 279 15.85 -1.74 12.75
C ILE A 279 15.66 -3.22 12.40
N GLU A 280 14.47 -3.77 12.64
CA GLU A 280 14.12 -5.15 12.25
C GLU A 280 14.35 -5.39 10.75
N ARG A 281 13.82 -4.51 9.88
CA ARG A 281 14.05 -4.57 8.44
C ARG A 281 15.52 -4.51 8.06
N MET A 282 16.33 -3.76 8.82
CA MET A 282 17.76 -3.71 8.58
C MET A 282 18.46 -5.01 8.92
N TYR A 283 18.10 -5.64 10.04
CA TYR A 283 18.66 -6.94 10.40
C TYR A 283 18.26 -8.02 9.38
N ASP A 284 17.01 -8.05 8.93
CA ASP A 284 16.57 -8.99 7.89
C ASP A 284 17.38 -8.81 6.59
N ARG A 285 17.63 -7.56 6.18
CA ARG A 285 18.52 -7.28 5.04
C ARG A 285 19.94 -7.79 5.24
N LEU A 286 20.56 -7.51 6.38
CA LEU A 286 21.94 -7.92 6.64
C LEU A 286 22.06 -9.43 6.65
N ALA A 287 21.08 -10.13 7.23
CA ALA A 287 21.02 -11.58 7.21
C ALA A 287 20.96 -12.14 5.78
N LYS A 288 20.23 -11.48 4.87
CA LYS A 288 20.08 -11.91 3.47
C LYS A 288 21.23 -11.52 2.56
N THR A 289 21.95 -10.45 2.88
CA THR A 289 22.96 -9.83 1.99
C THR A 289 24.39 -10.06 2.43
N GLY A 290 24.61 -10.49 3.67
CA GLY A 290 25.94 -10.76 4.23
C GLY A 290 26.85 -9.54 4.36
N LYS A 291 26.31 -8.31 4.32
CA LYS A 291 27.08 -7.04 4.38
C LYS A 291 27.12 -6.40 5.78
N ASP A 292 28.01 -5.43 5.96
CA ASP A 292 28.51 -4.86 7.22
C ASP A 292 27.47 -4.01 8.00
N THR A 293 27.55 -4.10 9.34
CA THR A 293 26.53 -3.69 10.34
C THR A 293 26.57 -2.21 10.73
N SER A 294 27.45 -1.41 10.13
CA SER A 294 27.73 -0.02 10.54
C SER A 294 26.49 0.89 10.57
N VAL A 295 25.56 0.74 9.63
CA VAL A 295 24.32 1.52 9.57
C VAL A 295 23.37 1.19 10.73
N VAL A 296 23.41 -0.04 11.28
CA VAL A 296 22.59 -0.47 12.42
C VAL A 296 22.94 0.32 13.68
N SER A 297 24.21 0.70 13.82
CA SER A 297 24.71 1.50 14.94
C SER A 297 23.98 2.85 15.08
N ASP A 298 23.69 3.52 13.96
CA ASP A 298 23.04 4.84 13.97
C ASP A 298 21.59 4.76 14.42
N LYS A 299 20.80 3.81 13.90
CA LYS A 299 19.41 3.62 14.33
C LYS A 299 19.32 3.15 15.79
N LEU A 300 20.22 2.24 16.22
CA LEU A 300 20.33 1.83 17.62
C LEU A 300 20.68 3.02 18.54
N THR A 301 21.54 3.92 18.09
CA THR A 301 21.92 5.11 18.85
C THR A 301 20.71 6.02 19.07
N ARG A 302 19.92 6.28 18.02
CA ARG A 302 18.67 7.05 18.13
C ARG A 302 17.65 6.38 19.08
N LEU A 303 17.46 5.07 18.96
CA LEU A 303 16.58 4.30 19.85
C LEU A 303 17.04 4.39 21.32
N LYS A 304 18.35 4.28 21.59
CA LYS A 304 18.91 4.41 22.95
C LYS A 304 18.72 5.80 23.54
N LEU A 305 18.85 6.86 22.73
CA LEU A 305 18.60 8.24 23.17
C LEU A 305 17.13 8.44 23.55
N ARG A 306 16.19 7.87 22.77
CA ARG A 306 14.75 7.88 23.08
C ARG A 306 14.43 7.11 24.37
N LYS A 307 14.92 5.88 24.55
CA LYS A 307 14.71 5.09 25.78
C LYS A 307 15.22 5.79 27.04
N LYS A 308 16.31 6.57 26.95
CA LYS A 308 16.81 7.37 28.08
C LYS A 308 15.93 8.59 28.43
N LYS A 309 15.11 9.08 27.50
CA LYS A 309 14.17 10.18 27.73
C LYS A 309 12.87 9.71 28.39
N VAL A 310 12.42 8.48 28.12
CA VAL A 310 11.19 7.90 28.72
C VAL A 310 11.36 7.52 30.20
N VAL A 311 12.59 7.37 30.68
CA VAL A 311 12.92 6.98 32.07
C VAL A 311 13.14 8.20 32.99
N LYS A 312 12.99 9.43 32.47
CA LYS A 312 13.07 10.68 33.23
C LYS A 312 11.73 11.39 33.25
#